data_AF-A0AAW2LTV1-F1
#
_entry.id   AF-A0AAW2LTV1-F1
#
_cell.length_a   1.000
_cell.length_b   1.000
_cell.length_c   1.000
_cell.angle_alpha   90.00
_cell.angle_beta   90.00
_cell.angle_gamma   90.00
#
_symmetry.space_group_name_H-M   'P 1'
#
loop_
_entity.id
_entity.type
_entity.pdbx_description
1 polymer ?
#
loop_
_entity_poly.entity_id
_entity_poly.type
_entity_poly.pdbx_seq_one_letter_code
_entity_poly.pdbx_strand_id
1 'polypeptide(L)'
;MYLTGDAKLWWHSRLSDDASANRERIETWEILKKELKVQFLSCNTSWLARESLRNLKHTGTVREFVKEFSSLMLDVRDMSEVDKLFNVMAGLKPWHTNRVETASCQGTYRQPLLRLIVF
;
A
#
# COMPACT_ATOMS: atom_id res chain seq x y z
N MET A 1 -21.40 -16.94 -15.87
CA MET A 1 -20.33 -15.95 -16.16
C MET A 1 -19.86 -15.39 -14.81
N TYR A 2 -18.56 -15.44 -14.49
CA TYR A 2 -18.04 -15.14 -13.15
C TYR A 2 -17.73 -13.64 -12.89
N LEU A 3 -17.69 -12.81 -13.94
CA LEU A 3 -17.45 -11.37 -13.83
C LEU A 3 -18.78 -10.60 -13.78
N THR A 4 -18.87 -9.61 -12.91
CA THR A 4 -20.05 -8.76 -12.69
C THR A 4 -19.67 -7.27 -12.72
N GLY A 5 -20.65 -6.40 -12.96
CA GLY A 5 -20.43 -4.95 -13.01
C GLY A 5 -19.44 -4.53 -14.09
N ASP A 6 -18.58 -3.57 -13.79
CA ASP A 6 -17.62 -2.98 -14.73
C ASP A 6 -16.61 -3.99 -15.28
N ALA A 7 -16.28 -5.03 -14.51
CA ALA A 7 -15.42 -6.13 -14.95
C ALA A 7 -16.03 -6.93 -16.11
N LYS A 8 -17.36 -7.05 -16.16
CA LYS A 8 -18.05 -7.72 -17.27
C LYS A 8 -18.02 -6.88 -18.54
N LEU A 9 -18.25 -5.58 -18.43
CA LEU A 9 -18.21 -4.65 -19.57
C LEU A 9 -16.79 -4.55 -20.16
N TRP A 10 -15.78 -4.46 -19.29
CA TRP A 10 -14.37 -4.51 -19.70
C TRP A 10 -14.06 -5.79 -20.48
N TRP A 11 -14.49 -6.95 -19.98
CA TRP A 11 -14.26 -8.23 -20.66
C TRP A 11 -14.90 -8.27 -22.06
N HIS A 12 -16.11 -7.74 -22.21
CA HIS A 12 -16.78 -7.64 -23.51
C HIS A 12 -16.05 -6.70 -24.48
N SER A 13 -15.58 -5.54 -24.02
CA SER A 13 -14.76 -4.63 -24.83
C SER A 13 -13.46 -5.31 -25.26
N ARG A 14 -12.80 -6.01 -24.32
CA ARG A 14 -11.51 -6.67 -24.58
C ARG A 14 -11.60 -7.75 -25.65
N LEU A 15 -12.67 -8.55 -25.63
CA LEU A 15 -12.96 -9.54 -26.68
C LEU A 15 -13.22 -8.92 -28.06
N SER A 16 -13.79 -7.70 -28.09
CA SER A 16 -14.03 -6.96 -29.33
C SER A 16 -12.77 -6.27 -29.87
N ASP A 17 -11.86 -5.86 -28.99
CA ASP A 17 -10.64 -5.10 -29.30
C ASP A 17 -9.43 -5.99 -29.64
N ASP A 18 -9.47 -7.29 -29.34
CA ASP A 18 -8.38 -8.25 -29.57
C ASP A 18 -7.95 -8.37 -31.07
N ALA A 19 -8.77 -7.89 -32.00
CA ALA A 19 -8.46 -7.89 -33.43
C ALA A 19 -7.83 -6.57 -33.95
N SER A 20 -7.94 -5.48 -33.20
CA SER A 20 -7.66 -4.11 -33.69
C SER A 20 -6.64 -3.34 -32.85
N ALA A 21 -6.39 -3.75 -31.60
CA ALA A 21 -5.40 -3.13 -30.73
C ALA A 21 -4.10 -3.95 -30.71
N ASN A 22 -2.95 -3.28 -30.73
CA ASN A 22 -1.60 -3.83 -30.55
C ASN A 22 -1.37 -4.37 -29.10
N ARG A 23 -2.38 -5.03 -28.52
CA ARG A 23 -2.38 -5.57 -27.16
C ARG A 23 -2.23 -7.08 -27.21
N GLU A 24 -1.55 -7.64 -26.21
CA GLU A 24 -1.34 -9.07 -26.08
C GLU A 24 -2.69 -9.81 -25.96
N ARG A 25 -2.87 -10.88 -26.74
CA ARG A 25 -4.10 -11.70 -26.73
C ARG A 25 -4.18 -12.46 -25.41
N ILE A 26 -5.37 -12.49 -24.79
CA ILE A 26 -5.57 -13.18 -23.50
C ILE A 26 -5.72 -14.69 -23.75
N GLU A 27 -4.59 -15.36 -24.01
CA GLU A 27 -4.57 -16.80 -24.29
C GLU A 27 -4.31 -17.66 -23.05
N THR A 28 -3.71 -17.08 -22.01
CA THR A 28 -3.34 -17.80 -20.79
C THR A 28 -3.93 -17.15 -19.55
N TRP A 29 -4.12 -17.97 -18.51
CA TRP A 29 -4.58 -17.51 -17.20
C TRP A 29 -3.67 -16.44 -16.59
N GLU A 30 -2.36 -16.51 -16.84
CA GLU A 30 -1.40 -15.51 -16.36
C GLU A 30 -1.60 -14.14 -17.02
N ILE A 31 -1.84 -14.11 -18.33
CA ILE A 31 -2.13 -12.87 -19.07
C ILE A 31 -3.45 -12.28 -18.57
N LEU A 32 -4.48 -13.09 -18.34
CA LEU A 32 -5.75 -12.64 -17.78
C LEU A 32 -5.55 -11.98 -16.40
N LYS A 33 -4.80 -12.62 -15.50
CA LYS A 33 -4.47 -12.05 -14.18
C LYS A 33 -3.70 -10.74 -14.29
N LYS A 34 -2.75 -10.63 -15.22
CA LYS A 34 -1.95 -9.42 -15.43
C LYS A 34 -2.81 -8.27 -15.95
N GLU A 35 -3.66 -8.51 -16.94
CA GLU A 35 -4.56 -7.52 -17.52
C GLU A 35 -5.62 -7.05 -16.51
N LEU A 36 -6.21 -7.98 -15.74
CA LEU A 36 -7.12 -7.64 -14.65
C LEU A 36 -6.43 -6.76 -13.60
N LYS A 37 -5.18 -7.08 -13.25
CA LYS A 37 -4.39 -6.22 -12.36
C LYS A 37 -4.15 -4.85 -12.98
N VAL A 38 -3.76 -4.73 -14.25
CA VAL A 38 -3.54 -3.41 -14.87
C VAL A 38 -4.82 -2.57 -14.90
N GLN A 39 -5.96 -3.19 -15.24
CA GLN A 39 -7.24 -2.49 -15.38
C GLN A 39 -7.86 -2.10 -14.04
N PHE A 40 -7.82 -2.99 -13.04
CA PHE A 40 -8.57 -2.84 -11.78
C PHE A 40 -7.66 -2.61 -10.56
N LEU A 41 -6.38 -3.00 -10.62
CA LEU A 41 -5.35 -2.53 -9.71
C LEU A 41 -4.58 -1.40 -10.39
N SER A 42 -5.11 -0.18 -10.30
CA SER A 42 -4.37 0.98 -10.79
C SER A 42 -2.98 1.01 -10.15
N CYS A 43 -1.90 1.22 -10.92
CA CYS A 43 -0.58 1.58 -10.39
C CYS A 43 -0.67 2.75 -9.36
N ASN A 44 -1.73 3.56 -9.48
CA ASN A 44 -2.12 4.56 -8.51
C ASN A 44 -2.44 4.01 -7.13
N THR A 45 -2.76 2.74 -6.88
CA THR A 45 -3.04 2.27 -5.51
C THR A 45 -1.78 2.35 -4.65
N SER A 46 -0.64 1.88 -5.16
CA SER A 46 0.64 2.01 -4.46
C SER A 46 1.11 3.47 -4.39
N TRP A 47 0.85 4.29 -5.40
CA TRP A 47 1.17 5.73 -5.36
C TRP A 47 0.27 6.51 -4.39
N LEU A 48 -1.04 6.26 -4.38
CA LEU A 48 -2.02 6.82 -3.45
C LEU A 48 -1.75 6.36 -2.02
N ALA A 49 -1.33 5.10 -1.84
CA ALA A 49 -0.91 4.61 -0.53
C ALA A 49 0.35 5.33 -0.05
N ARG A 50 1.33 5.59 -0.93
CA ARG A 50 2.52 6.41 -0.61
C ARG A 50 2.17 7.86 -0.31
N GLU A 51 1.26 8.46 -1.07
CA GLU A 51 0.79 9.82 -0.81
C GLU A 51 0.02 9.90 0.52
N SER A 52 -0.81 8.89 0.81
CA SER A 52 -1.53 8.76 2.08
C SER A 52 -0.56 8.56 3.25
N LEU A 53 0.50 7.76 3.09
CA LEU A 53 1.57 7.61 4.08
C LEU A 53 2.30 8.93 4.35
N ARG A 54 2.61 9.70 3.30
CA ARG A 54 3.24 11.04 3.44
C ARG A 54 2.36 12.01 4.22
N ASN A 55 1.05 11.89 4.07
CA ASN A 55 0.07 12.76 4.72
C ASN A 55 -0.47 12.18 6.03
N LEU A 56 -0.07 10.96 6.41
CA LEU A 56 -0.56 10.29 7.61
C LEU A 56 -0.05 11.01 8.84
N LYS A 57 -0.97 11.62 9.58
CA LYS A 57 -0.68 12.30 10.84
C LYS A 57 -1.44 11.63 11.96
N HIS A 58 -0.76 11.40 13.07
CA HIS A 58 -1.40 10.96 14.29
C HIS A 58 -2.35 12.08 14.77
N THR A 59 -3.65 11.90 14.54
CA THR A 59 -4.71 12.85 14.95
C THR A 59 -5.46 12.37 16.19
N GLY A 60 -5.76 11.07 16.27
CA GLY A 60 -6.45 10.39 17.38
C GLY A 60 -5.52 9.66 18.35
N THR A 61 -5.76 8.35 18.54
CA THR A 61 -4.92 7.47 19.38
C THR A 61 -3.81 6.80 18.58
N VAL A 62 -2.74 6.40 19.27
CA VAL A 62 -1.61 5.69 18.64
C VAL A 62 -2.07 4.40 17.97
N ARG A 63 -3.07 3.72 18.55
CA ARG A 63 -3.61 2.47 18.01
C ARG A 63 -4.32 2.66 16.66
N GLU A 64 -5.08 3.75 16.51
CA GLU A 64 -5.74 4.07 15.24
C GLU A 64 -4.73 4.44 14.17
N PHE A 65 -3.72 5.25 14.54
CA PHE A 65 -2.61 5.58 13.65
C PHE A 65 -1.85 4.35 13.16
N VAL A 66 -1.50 3.43 14.07
CA VAL A 66 -0.82 2.17 13.71
C VAL A 66 -1.69 1.32 12.80
N LYS A 67 -3.01 1.25 13.06
CA LYS A 67 -3.94 0.49 12.22
C LYS A 67 -4.02 1.04 10.80
N GLU A 68 -4.11 2.36 10.64
CA GLU A 68 -4.13 3.02 9.32
C GLU A 68 -2.78 2.85 8.60
N PHE A 69 -1.67 3.02 9.32
CA PHE A 69 -0.33 2.79 8.80
C PHE A 69 -0.18 1.35 8.30
N SER A 70 -0.54 0.34 9.10
CA SER A 70 -0.47 -1.07 8.74
C SER A 70 -1.34 -1.41 7.52
N SER A 71 -2.51 -0.78 7.38
CA SER A 71 -3.34 -0.95 6.17
C SER A 71 -2.64 -0.42 4.92
N LEU A 72 -2.06 0.78 4.98
CA LEU A 72 -1.35 1.40 3.86
C LEU A 72 -0.07 0.62 3.49
N MET A 73 0.57 0.00 4.47
CA MET A 73 1.74 -0.85 4.26
C MET A 73 1.45 -2.12 3.43
N LEU A 74 0.20 -2.60 3.40
CA LEU A 74 -0.18 -3.76 2.58
C LEU A 74 -0.23 -3.42 1.08
N ASP A 75 -0.50 -2.16 0.75
CA ASP A 75 -0.59 -1.65 -0.62
C ASP A 75 0.77 -1.23 -1.20
N VAL A 76 1.78 -1.01 -0.34
CA VAL A 76 3.16 -0.64 -0.73
C VAL A 76 4.13 -1.78 -0.39
N ARG A 77 4.16 -2.81 -1.24
CA ARG A 77 4.94 -4.04 -1.01
C ARG A 77 6.46 -3.89 -1.11
N ASP A 78 6.95 -2.77 -1.65
CA ASP A 78 8.35 -2.51 -1.98
C ASP A 78 9.03 -1.48 -1.06
N MET A 79 8.48 -1.21 0.13
CA MET A 79 9.06 -0.27 1.10
C MET A 79 10.09 -0.94 2.03
N SER A 80 11.27 -0.33 2.17
CA SER A 80 12.33 -0.83 3.06
C SER A 80 11.98 -0.63 4.54
N GLU A 81 12.57 -1.42 5.46
CA GLU A 81 12.35 -1.24 6.91
C GLU A 81 12.76 0.15 7.42
N VAL A 82 13.80 0.73 6.81
CA VAL A 82 14.28 2.07 7.13
C VAL A 82 13.26 3.14 6.72
N ASP A 83 12.67 3.01 5.52
CA ASP A 83 11.63 3.92 5.04
C ASP A 83 10.34 3.80 5.88
N LYS A 84 9.99 2.59 6.32
CA LYS A 84 8.85 2.37 7.22
C LYS A 84 9.04 3.13 8.52
N LEU A 85 10.22 3.00 9.14
CA LEU A 85 10.53 3.69 10.39
C LEU A 85 10.49 5.21 10.21
N PHE A 86 11.06 5.71 9.11
CA PHE A 86 11.03 7.14 8.80
C PHE A 86 9.60 7.67 8.65
N ASN A 87 8.72 6.96 7.93
CA ASN A 87 7.32 7.35 7.76
C ASN A 87 6.54 7.33 9.09
N VAL A 88 6.78 6.33 9.94
CA VAL A 88 6.17 6.29 11.29
C VAL A 88 6.62 7.50 12.12
N MET A 89 7.91 7.82 12.13
CA MET A 89 8.44 8.95 12.90
C MET A 89 7.93 10.30 12.37
N ALA A 90 7.82 10.46 11.05
CA ALA A 90 7.31 11.67 10.41
C ALA A 90 5.81 11.91 10.69
N GLY A 91 5.01 10.85 10.83
CA GLY A 91 3.58 10.93 11.11
C GLY A 91 3.21 11.07 12.60
N LEU A 92 4.16 10.80 13.51
CA LEU A 92 3.94 10.92 14.96
C LEU A 92 3.96 12.39 15.43
N LYS A 93 3.15 12.70 16.46
CA LYS A 93 3.14 14.02 17.09
C LYS A 93 4.49 14.30 17.80
N PRO A 94 4.95 15.56 17.88
CA PRO A 94 6.27 15.92 18.42
C PRO A 94 6.57 15.35 19.82
N TRP A 95 5.56 15.26 20.69
CA TRP A 95 5.73 14.70 22.04
C TRP A 95 5.99 13.18 22.06
N HIS A 96 5.55 12.44 21.03
CA HIS A 96 5.91 11.03 20.84
C HIS A 96 7.26 10.92 20.13
N THR A 97 7.56 11.80 19.17
CA THR A 97 8.84 11.84 18.45
C THR A 97 10.00 12.08 19.41
N ASN A 98 9.91 13.08 20.30
CA ASN A 98 10.94 13.35 21.31
C ASN A 98 11.21 12.14 22.22
N ARG A 99 10.17 11.35 22.56
CA ARG A 99 10.32 10.13 23.38
C ARG A 99 10.95 8.97 22.60
N VAL A 100 10.69 8.89 21.30
CA VAL A 100 11.29 7.88 20.40
C VAL A 100 12.75 8.22 20.09
N GLU A 101 13.07 9.49 19.85
CA GLU A 101 14.43 9.97 19.60
C GLU A 101 15.31 9.85 20.84
N THR A 102 14.82 10.26 22.01
CA THR A 102 15.54 10.07 23.28
C THR A 102 15.78 8.60 23.60
N ALA A 103 14.82 7.70 23.27
CA ALA A 103 14.99 6.27 23.42
C ALA A 103 15.97 5.65 22.38
N SER A 104 16.04 6.20 21.18
CA SER A 104 16.92 5.73 20.10
C SER A 104 18.39 6.10 20.34
N CYS A 105 18.63 7.32 20.86
CA CYS A 105 19.97 7.78 21.24
C CYS A 105 20.54 7.08 22.49
N GLN A 106 19.71 6.43 23.30
CA GLN A 106 20.15 5.68 24.48
C GLN A 106 20.48 4.19 24.22
N GLY A 107 20.43 3.74 22.95
CA GLY A 107 20.90 2.41 22.55
C GLY A 107 20.12 1.22 23.15
N THR A 108 19.03 1.45 23.87
CA THR A 108 18.43 0.42 24.73
C THR A 108 17.26 -0.33 24.10
N TYR A 109 16.88 -0.06 22.85
CA TYR A 109 15.62 -0.62 22.33
C TYR A 109 15.60 -0.83 20.82
N ARG A 110 16.34 -1.83 20.35
CA ARG A 110 16.17 -2.43 19.01
C ARG A 110 14.89 -3.28 18.88
N GLN A 111 14.01 -3.33 19.89
CA GLN A 111 12.92 -4.32 19.98
C GLN A 111 11.47 -3.85 20.30
N PRO A 112 11.18 -2.73 20.99
CA PRO A 112 9.79 -2.43 21.36
C PRO A 112 9.01 -1.69 20.27
N LEU A 113 9.68 -0.97 19.35
CA LEU A 113 9.01 -0.36 18.20
C LEU A 113 8.56 -1.41 17.17
N LEU A 114 9.35 -2.47 16.99
CA LEU A 114 8.92 -3.65 16.23
C LEU A 114 7.71 -4.34 16.86
N ARG A 115 7.53 -4.24 18.18
CA ARG A 115 6.37 -4.81 18.87
C ARG A 115 5.07 -4.02 18.67
N LEU A 116 5.15 -2.74 18.31
CA LEU A 116 3.99 -1.94 17.91
C LEU A 116 3.69 -2.05 16.41
N ILE A 117 4.63 -2.54 15.60
CA ILE A 117 4.48 -2.67 14.14
C ILE A 117 4.14 -4.14 13.73
N VAL A 118 4.36 -5.13 14.61
CA VAL A 118 4.12 -6.57 14.35
C VAL A 118 2.94 -7.15 15.16
N PHE A 119 1.88 -6.38 15.41
CA PHE A 119 0.57 -6.92 15.82
C PHE A 119 -0.58 -6.25 15.08
#